data_AF-A0A4Q3YZR7-F1
#
_entry.id   AF-A0A4Q3YZR7-F1
#
_cell.length_a   1.000
_cell.length_b   1.000
_cell.length_c   1.000
_cell.angle_alpha   90.00
_cell.angle_beta   90.00
_cell.angle_gamma   90.00
#
_symmetry.space_group_name_H-M   'P 1'
#
loop_
_entity.id
_entity.type
_entity.pdbx_description
1 polymer ?
#
loop_
_entity_poly.entity_id
_entity_poly.type
_entity_poly.pdbx_seq_one_letter_code
_entity_poly.pdbx_strand_id
1 'polypeptide(L)'
;AKGLTLATARRAQVVSPAQGRIAYAGPFRGYAGIVIIDHDNGWATLVTGLGVLTAKVGQAVIQGSPIGTADGRDPRITVELRHNGQPIDILPIVSG
;
A
#
# COMPACT_ATOMS: atom_id res chain seq x y z
N ALA A 1 1.20 15.37 -3.82
CA ALA A 1 0.97 13.92 -3.97
C ALA A 1 -0.51 13.65 -3.72
N LYS A 2 -1.15 12.74 -4.47
CA LYS A 2 -2.59 12.42 -4.30
C LYS A 2 -2.86 11.24 -3.37
N GLY A 3 -1.82 10.59 -2.85
CA GLY A 3 -1.94 9.55 -1.83
C GLY A 3 -2.20 10.12 -0.43
N LEU A 4 -2.88 9.34 0.41
CA LEU A 4 -3.09 9.59 1.83
C LEU A 4 -1.89 9.08 2.62
N THR A 5 -1.29 9.91 3.47
CA THR A 5 -0.20 9.51 4.35
C THR A 5 -0.66 9.48 5.80
N LEU A 6 -0.45 8.35 6.46
CA LEU A 6 -0.85 8.08 7.83
C LEU A 6 0.39 7.95 8.71
N ALA A 7 0.43 8.68 9.82
CA ALA A 7 1.38 8.39 10.89
C ALA A 7 0.92 7.10 11.60
N THR A 8 1.85 6.20 11.90
CA THR A 8 1.52 4.92 12.53
C THR A 8 2.38 4.67 13.76
N ALA A 9 1.92 3.76 14.62
CA ALA A 9 2.81 3.16 15.61
C ALA A 9 3.97 2.42 14.91
N ARG A 10 5.09 2.27 15.61
CA ARG A 10 6.21 1.46 15.13
C ARG A 10 5.78 0.01 14.97
N ARG A 11 6.23 -0.63 13.89
CA ARG A 11 5.91 -2.03 13.56
C ARG A 11 4.41 -2.30 13.44
N ALA A 12 3.59 -1.26 13.22
CA ALA A 12 2.17 -1.44 12.96
C ALA A 12 1.99 -2.37 11.76
N GLN A 13 1.10 -3.36 11.91
CA GLN A 13 0.74 -4.24 10.80
C GLN A 13 -0.01 -3.44 9.74
N VAL A 14 0.44 -3.57 8.50
CA VAL A 14 -0.22 -2.98 7.34
C VAL A 14 -0.90 -4.09 6.57
N VAL A 15 -2.15 -3.84 6.20
CA VAL A 15 -3.02 -4.81 5.54
C VAL A 15 -3.48 -4.29 4.18
N SER A 16 -3.87 -5.22 3.30
CA SER A 16 -4.49 -4.89 2.03
C SER A 16 -5.82 -4.16 2.25
N PRO A 17 -6.05 -2.99 1.64
CA PRO A 17 -7.31 -2.27 1.78
C PRO A 17 -8.46 -2.90 1.00
N ALA A 18 -8.17 -3.72 -0.02
CA ALA A 18 -9.16 -4.40 -0.85
C ALA A 18 -8.61 -5.73 -1.41
N GLN A 19 -9.47 -6.50 -2.09
CA GLN A 19 -9.08 -7.72 -2.79
C GLN A 19 -8.24 -7.42 -4.02
N GLY A 20 -7.22 -8.23 -4.30
CA GLY A 20 -6.43 -8.12 -5.53
C GLY A 20 -5.28 -9.12 -5.59
N ARG A 21 -4.36 -8.89 -6.52
CA ARG A 21 -3.13 -9.67 -6.68
C ARG A 21 -1.91 -8.78 -6.47
N ILE A 22 -0.91 -9.25 -5.73
CA ILE A 22 0.33 -8.50 -5.52
C ILE A 22 1.11 -8.44 -6.85
N ALA A 23 1.12 -7.27 -7.47
CA ALA A 23 1.88 -7.02 -8.70
C ALA A 23 3.36 -6.74 -8.41
N TYR A 24 3.67 -6.17 -7.24
CA TYR A 24 5.04 -5.90 -6.80
C TYR A 24 5.13 -5.92 -5.27
N ALA A 25 6.26 -6.42 -4.75
CA ALA A 25 6.62 -6.34 -3.34
C ALA A 25 8.14 -6.27 -3.21
N GLY A 26 8.66 -5.13 -2.76
CA GLY A 26 10.12 -4.94 -2.61
C GLY A 26 10.52 -3.49 -2.36
N PRO A 27 11.83 -3.21 -2.28
CA PRO A 27 12.34 -1.84 -2.16
C PRO A 27 12.05 -1.03 -3.42
N PHE A 28 11.88 0.29 -3.29
CA PHE A 28 11.67 1.18 -4.43
C PHE A 28 12.08 2.62 -4.10
N ARG A 29 12.96 3.20 -4.93
CA ARG A 29 13.36 4.63 -4.94
C ARG A 29 13.18 5.36 -3.60
N GLY A 30 14.10 5.14 -2.66
CA GLY A 30 14.14 5.84 -1.36
C GLY A 30 13.22 5.26 -0.27
N TYR A 31 12.36 4.30 -0.60
CA TYR A 31 11.58 3.54 0.37
C TYR A 31 12.19 2.16 0.60
N ALA A 32 12.22 1.74 1.88
CA ALA A 32 12.62 0.39 2.26
C ALA A 32 11.69 -0.67 1.63
N GLY A 33 10.40 -0.36 1.50
CA GLY A 33 9.42 -1.26 0.92
C GLY A 33 8.21 -0.55 0.34
N ILE A 34 7.76 -1.06 -0.80
CA ILE A 34 6.46 -0.80 -1.42
C ILE A 34 5.79 -2.14 -1.73
N VAL A 35 4.47 -2.16 -1.60
CA VAL A 35 3.59 -3.19 -2.15
C VAL A 35 2.64 -2.54 -3.16
N ILE A 36 2.50 -3.16 -4.34
CA ILE A 36 1.52 -2.78 -5.35
C ILE A 36 0.52 -3.91 -5.49
N ILE A 37 -0.75 -3.58 -5.28
CA ILE A 37 -1.88 -4.51 -5.41
C ILE A 37 -2.61 -4.13 -6.70
N ASP A 38 -2.71 -5.07 -7.63
CA ASP A 38 -3.57 -4.98 -8.81
C ASP A 38 -4.97 -5.45 -8.44
N HIS A 39 -5.96 -4.60 -8.71
CA HIS A 39 -7.39 -4.84 -8.44
C HIS A 39 -8.17 -5.13 -9.72
N ASP A 40 -7.47 -5.44 -10.81
CA ASP A 40 -8.00 -5.60 -12.17
C ASP A 40 -8.55 -4.30 -12.75
N ASN A 41 -8.90 -4.34 -14.06
CA ASN A 41 -9.50 -3.22 -14.80
C ASN A 41 -8.71 -1.89 -14.69
N GLY A 42 -7.38 -1.99 -14.59
CA GLY A 42 -6.48 -0.84 -14.49
C GLY A 42 -6.43 -0.19 -13.11
N TRP A 43 -7.12 -0.73 -12.10
CA TRP A 43 -7.05 -0.26 -10.73
C TRP A 43 -5.87 -0.84 -10.00
N ALA A 44 -5.14 0.00 -9.27
CA ALA A 44 -4.04 -0.45 -8.43
C ALA A 44 -3.93 0.38 -7.15
N THR A 45 -3.58 -0.27 -6.05
CA THR A 45 -3.20 0.40 -4.80
C THR A 45 -1.71 0.28 -4.58
N LEU A 46 -1.05 1.40 -4.32
CA LEU A 46 0.35 1.47 -3.91
C LEU A 46 0.39 1.74 -2.41
N VAL A 47 1.15 0.92 -1.68
CA VAL A 47 1.41 1.09 -0.24
C VAL A 47 2.91 1.22 -0.02
N THR A 48 3.36 2.41 0.39
CA THR A 48 4.78 2.72 0.60
C THR A 48 5.09 3.02 2.06
N GLY A 49 6.38 3.00 2.42
CA GLY A 49 6.83 3.20 3.81
C GLY A 49 6.87 1.91 4.63
N LEU A 50 6.71 0.76 3.97
CA LEU A 50 6.84 -0.55 4.60
C LEU A 50 8.31 -0.84 4.89
N GLY A 51 8.57 -1.49 6.03
CA GLY A 51 9.90 -2.02 6.38
C GLY A 51 10.01 -3.49 6.05
N VAL A 52 9.32 -4.33 6.85
CA VAL A 52 9.26 -5.78 6.61
C VAL A 52 8.04 -6.09 5.73
N LEU A 53 8.27 -6.82 4.65
CA LEU A 53 7.20 -7.26 3.74
C LEU A 53 6.80 -8.70 4.06
N THR A 54 5.49 -8.95 4.14
CA THR A 54 4.94 -10.31 4.26
C THR A 54 4.28 -10.76 2.95
N ALA A 55 3.90 -9.82 2.09
CA ALA A 55 3.36 -10.10 0.76
C ALA A 55 4.43 -10.59 -0.21
N LYS A 56 4.04 -11.49 -1.13
CA LYS A 56 4.88 -11.97 -2.24
C LYS A 56 4.23 -11.64 -3.57
N VAL A 57 5.05 -11.34 -4.59
CA VAL A 57 4.57 -11.14 -5.97
C VAL A 57 3.74 -12.34 -6.41
N GLY A 58 2.58 -12.06 -6.99
CA GLY A 58 1.62 -13.04 -7.48
C GLY A 58 0.65 -13.59 -6.45
N GLN A 59 0.83 -13.29 -5.16
CA GLN A 59 -0.10 -13.68 -4.09
C GLN A 59 -1.47 -13.01 -4.29
N ALA A 60 -2.54 -13.78 -4.13
CA ALA A 60 -3.89 -13.23 -4.01
C ALA A 60 -4.12 -12.73 -2.57
N VAL A 61 -4.76 -11.58 -2.43
CA VAL A 61 -5.11 -10.96 -1.16
C VAL A 61 -6.57 -10.54 -1.16
N ILE A 62 -7.17 -10.54 0.03
CA ILE A 62 -8.47 -9.92 0.33
C ILE A 62 -8.27 -8.72 1.25
N GLN A 63 -9.32 -7.92 1.45
CA GLN A 63 -9.30 -6.86 2.46
C GLN A 63 -8.85 -7.43 3.82
N GLY A 64 -7.93 -6.74 4.49
CA GLY A 64 -7.38 -7.16 5.78
C GLY A 64 -6.21 -8.16 5.69
N SER A 65 -5.87 -8.68 4.50
CA SER A 65 -4.71 -9.58 4.36
C SER A 65 -3.41 -8.86 4.73
N PRO A 66 -2.52 -9.43 5.57
CA PRO A 66 -1.25 -8.79 5.94
C PRO A 66 -0.32 -8.64 4.74
N ILE A 67 0.22 -7.43 4.54
CA ILE A 67 1.15 -7.14 3.44
C ILE A 67 2.54 -6.70 3.92
N GLY A 68 2.65 -6.26 5.17
CA GLY A 68 3.92 -5.94 5.81
C GLY A 68 3.74 -5.18 7.11
N THR A 69 4.80 -4.52 7.57
CA THR A 69 4.78 -3.66 8.75
C THR A 69 5.41 -2.30 8.46
N ALA A 70 4.91 -1.26 9.11
CA ALA A 70 5.57 0.05 9.12
C ALA A 70 6.90 -0.01 9.89
N ASP A 71 7.89 0.78 9.48
CA ASP A 71 9.21 0.81 10.14
C ASP A 71 9.80 2.22 10.18
N GLY A 72 10.84 2.41 10.99
CA GLY A 72 11.49 3.70 11.23
C GLY A 72 11.12 4.35 12.57
N ARG A 73 11.72 5.52 12.82
CA ARG A 73 11.57 6.24 14.10
C ARG A 73 10.21 6.92 14.24
N ASP A 74 9.75 7.56 13.16
CA ASP A 74 8.43 8.17 12.96
C ASP A 74 7.80 7.53 11.71
N PRO A 75 7.24 6.32 11.83
CA PRO A 75 6.79 5.57 10.66
C PRO A 75 5.59 6.25 10.00
N ARG A 76 5.64 6.32 8.67
CA ARG A 76 4.54 6.82 7.85
C ARG A 76 4.25 5.85 6.73
N ILE A 77 2.96 5.54 6.55
CA ILE A 77 2.47 4.72 5.44
C ILE A 77 1.72 5.63 4.49
N THR A 78 2.09 5.61 3.22
CA THR A 78 1.33 6.29 2.17
C THR A 78 0.57 5.27 1.35
N VAL A 79 -0.74 5.50 1.20
CA VAL A 79 -1.65 4.74 0.36
C VAL A 79 -2.04 5.60 -0.84
N GLU A 80 -1.85 5.10 -2.04
CA GLU A 80 -2.24 5.78 -3.28
C GLU A 80 -3.07 4.83 -4.16
N LEU A 81 -4.26 5.28 -4.55
CA LEU A 81 -5.09 4.59 -5.52
C LEU A 81 -4.80 5.14 -6.92
N ARG A 82 -4.67 4.24 -7.89
CA ARG A 82 -4.50 4.58 -9.30
C ARG A 82 -5.54 3.89 -10.16
N HIS A 83 -5.91 4.56 -11.24
CA HIS A 83 -6.67 3.98 -12.34
C HIS A 83 -5.94 4.28 -13.66
N ASN A 84 -5.62 3.24 -14.42
CA ASN A 84 -4.83 3.33 -15.66
C ASN A 84 -3.51 4.09 -15.47
N GLY A 85 -2.83 3.82 -14.36
CA GLY A 85 -1.55 4.45 -14.00
C GLY A 85 -1.65 5.88 -13.46
N GLN A 86 -2.83 6.52 -13.52
CA GLN A 86 -3.04 7.87 -13.02
C GLN A 86 -3.52 7.87 -11.57
N PRO A 87 -2.95 8.69 -10.68
CA PRO A 87 -3.36 8.75 -9.29
C PRO A 87 -4.71 9.47 -9.12
N ILE A 88 -5.57 8.86 -8.29
CA ILE A 88 -6.90 9.34 -7.91
C ILE A 88 -6.80 10.02 -6.54
N ASP A 89 -7.52 11.14 -6.36
CA ASP A 89 -7.66 11.76 -5.05
C ASP A 89 -8.64 10.93 -4.21
N ILE A 90 -8.13 10.33 -3.14
CA ILE A 90 -8.90 9.43 -2.28
C ILE A 90 -9.48 10.12 -1.04
N LEU A 91 -9.13 11.39 -0.78
CA LEU A 91 -9.64 12.10 0.40
C LEU A 91 -11.18 12.15 0.44
N PRO A 92 -11.90 12.42 -0.66
CA PRO A 92 -13.37 12.43 -0.64
C PRO A 92 -13.99 11.06 -0.28
N ILE A 93 -13.27 9.96 -0.54
CA ILE A 93 -13.77 8.59 -0.34
C ILE A 93 -13.66 8.18 1.13
N VAL A 94 -12.61 8.63 1.82
CA VAL A 94 -12.29 8.19 3.20
C VAL A 94 -12.78 9.15 4.28
N SER A 95 -13.36 10.29 3.90
CA SER A 95 -13.87 11.32 4.82
C SER A 95 -15.36 11.18 5.15
N GLY A 96 -16.02 10.16 4.58
CA GLY A 96 -17.43 9.85 4.77
C GLY A 96 -17.70 8.86 5.89
#